data_AF-A0A4R1HIS6-F1
#
_entry.id   AF-A0A4R1HIS6-F1
#
_cell.length_a   1.000
_cell.length_b   1.000
_cell.length_c   1.000
_cell.angle_alpha   90.00
_cell.angle_beta   90.00
_cell.angle_gamma   90.00
#
_symmetry.space_group_name_H-M   'P 1'
#
loop_
_entity.id
_entity.type
_entity.pdbx_description
1 polymer ?
#
loop_
_entity_poly.entity_id
_entity_poly.type
_entity_poly.pdbx_seq_one_letter_code
_entity_poly.pdbx_strand_id
1 'polypeptide(L)'
;MIDRLERAGRVRRVPDPADRRRVLVERVASPAARDEVDDLVGPARESVGAVFAEFSTAEQAVLFDFFARAAPAFRKATDEIRRESSAGRRRS
;
A
#
# COMPACT_ATOMS: atom_id res chain seq x y z
N MET A 1 5.94 -6.94 -9.17
CA MET A 1 5.35 -5.58 -8.98
C MET A 1 6.39 -4.59 -8.48
N ILE A 2 7.15 -4.90 -7.41
CA ILE A 2 8.23 -4.04 -6.89
C ILE A 2 9.33 -3.76 -7.93
N ASP A 3 9.71 -4.76 -8.75
CA ASP A 3 10.78 -4.58 -9.75
C ASP A 3 10.38 -3.60 -10.88
N ARG A 4 9.07 -3.42 -11.14
CA ARG A 4 8.58 -2.41 -12.10
C ARG A 4 8.70 -1.00 -11.50
N LEU A 5 8.47 -0.87 -10.19
CA LEU A 5 8.61 0.41 -9.48
C LEU A 5 10.08 0.81 -9.33
N GLU A 6 10.98 -0.15 -9.14
CA GLU A 6 12.43 0.10 -9.09
C GLU A 6 12.99 0.51 -10.46
N ARG A 7 12.60 -0.19 -11.54
CA ARG A 7 12.98 0.18 -12.92
C ARG A 7 12.47 1.55 -13.35
N ALA A 8 11.34 1.98 -12.80
CA ALA A 8 10.79 3.30 -13.04
C ALA A 8 11.39 4.39 -12.11
N GLY A 9 12.39 4.06 -11.29
CA GLY A 9 13.02 5.00 -10.35
C GLY A 9 12.12 5.45 -9.19
N ARG A 10 10.99 4.76 -8.96
CA ARG A 10 9.93 5.15 -8.01
C ARG A 10 10.19 4.61 -6.60
N VAL A 11 10.90 3.48 -6.51
CA VAL A 11 11.38 2.93 -5.25
C VAL A 11 12.85 2.55 -5.37
N ARG A 12 13.63 2.75 -4.31
CA ARG A 12 14.98 2.22 -4.22
C ARG A 12 15.05 1.13 -3.15
N ARG A 13 15.75 0.05 -3.46
CA ARG A 13 16.10 -0.99 -2.49
C ARG A 13 17.33 -0.53 -1.72
N VAL A 14 17.16 -0.29 -0.42
CA VAL A 14 18.27 0.02 0.49
C VAL A 14 18.49 -1.20 1.39
N PRO A 15 19.73 -1.71 1.53
CA PRO A 15 20.03 -2.76 2.49
C PRO A 15 19.62 -2.31 3.89
N ASP A 16 18.89 -3.16 4.63
CA ASP A 16 18.58 -2.86 6.02
C ASP A 16 19.88 -2.89 6.84
N PRO A 17 20.29 -1.76 7.46
CA PRO A 17 21.53 -1.71 8.24
C PRO A 17 21.52 -2.60 9.48
N ALA A 18 20.34 -3.03 9.95
CA ALA A 18 20.17 -3.91 11.11
C ALA A 18 20.12 -5.41 10.76
N ASP A 19 19.79 -5.78 9.52
CA ASP A 19 19.74 -7.17 9.07
C ASP A 19 20.02 -7.28 7.56
N ARG A 20 21.21 -7.77 7.19
CA ARG A 20 21.64 -7.89 5.78
C ARG A 20 20.79 -8.86 4.94
N ARG A 21 19.87 -9.61 5.54
CA ARG A 21 18.89 -10.45 4.82
C ARG A 21 17.59 -9.72 4.49
N ARG A 22 17.46 -8.44 4.88
CA ARG A 22 16.27 -7.61 4.64
C ARG A 22 16.62 -6.43 3.74
N VAL A 23 15.66 -6.06 2.90
CA VAL A 23 15.76 -4.94 1.98
C VAL A 23 14.62 -3.98 2.28
N LEU A 24 14.96 -2.73 2.58
CA LEU A 24 14.00 -1.64 2.76
C LEU A 24 13.66 -1.05 1.39
N VAL A 25 12.36 -0.88 1.12
CA VAL A 25 11.88 -0.27 -0.12
C VAL A 25 11.49 1.17 0.21
N GLU A 26 12.35 2.11 -0.15
CA GLU A 26 12.11 3.54 0.10
C GLU A 26 11.51 4.20 -1.14
N ARG A 27 10.47 5.02 -0.93
CA ARG A 27 9.90 5.86 -1.99
C ARG A 27 10.90 6.97 -2.34
N VAL A 28 11.15 7.16 -3.62
CA VAL A 28 11.93 8.32 -4.10
C VAL A 28 10.99 9.53 -4.09
N ALA A 29 11.18 10.44 -3.13
CA ALA A 29 10.38 11.66 -3.04
C ALA A 29 10.88 12.69 -4.06
N SER A 30 10.38 12.62 -5.30
CA SER A 30 10.49 13.71 -6.27
C SER A 30 9.10 14.22 -6.66
N PRO A 31 8.93 15.52 -6.94
CA PRO A 31 7.67 16.06 -7.47
C PRO A 31 7.21 15.34 -8.74
N ALA A 32 8.13 15.08 -9.68
CA ALA A 32 7.86 14.35 -10.90
C ALA A 32 7.33 12.92 -10.65
N ALA A 33 7.78 12.25 -9.59
CA ALA A 33 7.29 10.92 -9.22
C ALA A 33 5.89 10.95 -8.57
N ARG A 34 5.42 12.10 -8.08
CA ARG A 34 4.04 12.28 -7.62
C ARG A 34 3.10 12.50 -8.78
N ASP A 35 3.45 13.41 -9.68
CA ASP A 35 2.64 13.73 -10.88
C ASP A 35 2.42 12.49 -11.75
N GLU A 36 3.46 11.68 -11.97
CA GLU A 36 3.36 10.45 -12.77
C GLU A 36 2.58 9.32 -12.07
N VAL A 37 2.51 9.33 -10.73
CA VAL A 37 1.64 8.41 -9.98
C VAL A 37 0.20 8.85 -10.10
N ASP A 38 -0.07 10.14 -9.97
CA ASP A 38 -1.40 10.72 -10.17
C ASP A 38 -1.89 10.48 -11.60
N ASP A 39 -1.03 10.57 -12.62
CA ASP A 39 -1.38 10.19 -13.99
C ASP A 39 -1.74 8.70 -14.14
N LEU A 40 -1.00 7.82 -13.44
CA LEU A 40 -1.21 6.38 -13.54
C LEU A 40 -2.47 5.92 -12.77
N VAL A 41 -2.75 6.52 -11.61
CA VAL A 41 -3.86 6.10 -10.73
C VAL A 41 -5.08 7.01 -10.84
N GLY A 42 -4.93 8.19 -11.44
CA GLY A 42 -5.95 9.21 -11.62
C GLY A 42 -7.22 8.65 -12.28
N PRO A 43 -7.13 7.98 -13.45
CA PRO A 43 -8.30 7.42 -14.11
C PRO A 43 -9.05 6.39 -13.26
N ALA A 44 -8.32 5.56 -12.50
CA ALA A 44 -8.92 4.61 -11.57
C ALA A 44 -9.59 5.33 -10.38
N ARG A 45 -8.96 6.40 -9.86
CA ARG A 45 -9.51 7.21 -8.77
C ARG A 45 -10.79 7.93 -9.19
N GLU A 46 -10.84 8.46 -10.42
CA GLU A 46 -12.03 9.08 -11.00
C GLU A 46 -13.15 8.06 -11.19
N SER A 47 -12.84 6.90 -11.75
CA SER A 47 -13.83 5.82 -11.95
C SER A 47 -14.44 5.38 -10.62
N VAL A 48 -13.61 5.20 -9.58
CA VAL A 48 -14.07 4.87 -8.23
C VAL A 48 -14.86 6.03 -7.61
N GLY A 49 -14.45 7.27 -7.84
CA GLY A 49 -15.17 8.46 -7.40
C GLY A 49 -16.58 8.56 -7.99
N ALA A 50 -16.74 8.21 -9.27
CA ALA A 50 -18.05 8.15 -9.93
C ALA A 50 -18.96 7.11 -9.27
N VAL A 51 -18.43 5.93 -8.93
CA VAL A 51 -19.19 4.91 -8.18
C VAL A 51 -19.62 5.44 -6.81
N PHE A 52 -18.75 6.13 -6.08
CA PHE A 52 -19.13 6.74 -4.79
C PHE A 52 -20.21 7.81 -4.94
N ALA A 53 -20.23 8.54 -6.06
CA ALA A 53 -21.22 9.58 -6.32
C ALA A 53 -22.65 9.02 -6.52
N GLU A 54 -22.80 7.72 -6.79
CA GLU A 54 -24.10 7.04 -6.86
C GLU A 54 -24.73 6.81 -5.47
N PHE A 55 -23.93 6.88 -4.40
CA PHE A 55 -24.40 6.75 -3.03
C PHE A 55 -24.76 8.10 -2.42
N SER A 56 -25.81 8.12 -1.62
CA SER A 56 -26.16 9.30 -0.81
C SER A 56 -25.06 9.61 0.21
N THR A 57 -25.04 10.85 0.73
CA THR A 57 -24.07 11.26 1.75
C THR A 57 -24.12 10.37 3.01
N ALA A 58 -25.30 9.90 3.38
CA ALA A 58 -25.47 9.01 4.53
C ALA A 58 -24.85 7.62 4.27
N GLU A 59 -25.02 7.07 3.08
CA GLU A 59 -24.43 5.78 2.69
C GLU A 59 -22.90 5.90 2.55
N GLN A 60 -22.41 6.99 1.98
CA GLN A 60 -20.97 7.28 1.94
C GLN A 60 -20.38 7.33 3.35
N ALA A 61 -21.05 7.97 4.31
CA ALA A 61 -20.58 8.03 5.70
C ALA A 61 -20.46 6.63 6.32
N VAL A 62 -21.42 5.75 6.05
CA VAL A 62 -21.38 4.34 6.50
C VAL A 62 -20.21 3.59 5.87
N LEU A 63 -19.98 3.75 4.57
CA LEU A 63 -18.85 3.13 3.87
C LEU A 63 -17.50 3.61 4.42
N PHE A 64 -17.35 4.92 4.67
CA PHE A 64 -16.13 5.47 5.26
C PHE A 64 -15.88 4.97 6.68
N ASP A 65 -16.92 4.89 7.52
CA ASP A 65 -16.83 4.32 8.86
C ASP A 65 -16.44 2.82 8.81
N PHE A 66 -17.02 2.05 7.89
CA PHE A 66 -16.62 0.67 7.64
C PHE A 66 -15.14 0.57 7.26
N PHE A 67 -14.65 1.37 6.30
CA PHE A 67 -13.24 1.33 5.90
C PHE A 67 -12.31 1.71 7.05
N ALA A 68 -12.68 2.72 7.86
CA ALA A 68 -11.91 3.13 9.02
C ALA A 68 -11.76 2.01 10.06
N ARG A 69 -12.78 1.17 10.24
CA ARG A 69 -12.77 0.02 11.15
C ARG A 69 -12.09 -1.22 10.56
N ALA A 70 -12.29 -1.47 9.26
CA ALA A 70 -11.79 -2.65 8.59
C ALA A 70 -10.28 -2.56 8.29
N ALA A 71 -9.76 -1.37 7.94
CA ALA A 71 -8.35 -1.20 7.59
C ALA A 71 -7.39 -1.62 8.74
N PRO A 72 -7.61 -1.24 10.01
CA PRO A 72 -6.84 -1.76 11.13
C PRO A 72 -6.93 -3.28 11.28
N ALA A 73 -8.11 -3.87 11.09
CA ALA A 73 -8.32 -5.31 11.21
C ALA A 73 -7.54 -6.10 10.14
N PHE A 74 -7.58 -5.64 8.88
CA PHE A 74 -6.80 -6.25 7.80
C PHE A 74 -5.29 -6.10 7.99
N ARG A 75 -4.83 -4.93 8.49
CA ARG A 75 -3.41 -4.74 8.83
C ARG A 75 -2.97 -5.72 9.91
N LYS A 76 -3.76 -5.85 10.98
CA LYS A 76 -3.49 -6.80 12.07
C LYS A 76 -3.39 -8.24 11.56
N ALA A 77 -4.35 -8.68 10.74
CA ALA A 77 -4.33 -10.01 10.15
C ALA A 77 -3.08 -10.24 9.27
N THR A 78 -2.68 -9.24 8.48
CA THR A 78 -1.47 -9.31 7.64
C THR A 78 -0.20 -9.41 8.50
N ASP A 79 -0.14 -8.66 9.62
CA ASP A 79 0.98 -8.70 10.55
C ASP A 79 1.08 -10.06 11.27
N GLU A 80 -0.05 -10.66 11.63
CA GLU A 80 -0.12 -12.01 12.23
C GLU A 80 0.42 -13.07 11.25
N ILE A 81 -0.06 -13.06 10.00
CA ILE A 81 0.43 -13.97 8.94
C ILE A 81 1.95 -13.80 8.73
N ARG A 82 2.45 -12.56 8.73
CA ARG A 82 3.88 -12.29 8.59
C ARG A 82 4.68 -12.82 9.78
N ARG A 83 4.19 -12.66 11.01
CA ARG A 83 4.82 -13.17 12.23
C ARG A 83 4.93 -14.69 12.19
N GLU A 84 3.85 -15.39 11.87
CA GLU A 84 3.82 -16.84 11.74
C GLU A 84 4.79 -17.36 10.66
N SER A 85 4.78 -16.72 9.49
CA SER A 85 5.69 -17.03 8.37
C SER A 85 7.18 -16.83 8.70
N SER A 86 7.48 -15.95 9.66
CA SER A 86 8.86 -15.70 10.13
C SER A 86 9.26 -16.59 11.30
N ALA A 87 8.30 -17.03 12.12
CA ALA A 87 8.51 -17.98 13.22
C ALA A 87 8.73 -19.42 12.69
N GLY A 88 7.99 -19.84 11.66
CA GLY A 88 8.20 -21.14 11.01
C GLY A 88 9.58 -21.28 10.36
N ARG A 89 10.13 -20.16 9.86
CA ARG A 89 11.45 -20.12 9.19
C ARG A 89 12.64 -20.15 10.15
N ARG A 90 12.42 -20.01 11.46
CA ARG A 90 13.46 -20.08 12.53
C ARG A 90 13.54 -21.45 13.19
N ARG A 91 12.61 -22.36 12.90
CA ARG A 91 12.54 -23.72 13.49
C ARG A 91 12.98 -24.82 12.51
N SER A 92 13.56 -24.44 11.37
CA SER A 92 14.19 -25.32 10.38
C SER A 92 15.64 -24.89 10.18
#